data_AF-Q3JE06-F1
#
_entry.id   AF-Q3JE06-F1
#
_cell.length_a   1.000
_cell.length_b   1.000
_cell.length_c   1.000
_cell.angle_alpha   90.00
_cell.angle_beta   90.00
_cell.angle_gamma   90.00
#
_symmetry.space_group_name_H-M   'P 1'
#
loop_
_entity.id
_entity.type
_entity.pdbx_description
1 polymer ?
#
loop_
_entity_poly.entity_id
_entity_poly.type
_entity_poly.pdbx_seq_one_letter_code
_entity_poly.pdbx_strand_id
1 'polypeptide(L)'
;MSPAAVCCGFIFASLYNVYLLTNYTHTPMRTNIVIDDKLMAEALKATGLRTKKEAVEEGLKLLVKRNKQQAIRKLRGKLHWEGDLEELRGGK
;
A
#
# COMPACT_ATOMS: atom_id res chain seq x y z
N MET A 1 -0.76 1.10 -45.40
CA MET A 1 -0.44 1.09 -43.95
C MET A 1 -1.60 1.73 -43.20
N SER A 2 -2.31 0.97 -42.37
CA SER A 2 -3.54 1.43 -41.70
C SER A 2 -3.23 2.30 -40.48
N PRO A 3 -3.91 3.44 -40.28
CA PRO A 3 -3.77 4.32 -39.10
C PRO A 3 -3.98 3.59 -37.77
N ALA A 4 -4.69 2.46 -37.76
CA ALA A 4 -5.00 1.69 -36.56
C ALA A 4 -3.76 1.03 -35.91
N ALA A 5 -2.73 0.70 -36.69
CA ALA A 5 -1.53 0.04 -36.17
C ALA A 5 -0.63 1.00 -35.35
N VAL A 6 -0.64 2.30 -35.69
CA VAL A 6 0.11 3.33 -34.96
C VAL A 6 -0.54 3.60 -33.60
N CYS A 7 -1.87 3.57 -33.54
CA CYS A 7 -2.60 3.81 -32.28
C CYS A 7 -2.38 2.69 -31.24
N CYS A 8 -2.20 1.44 -31.69
CA CYS A 8 -1.96 0.30 -30.79
C CYS A 8 -0.56 0.32 -30.14
N GLY A 9 0.46 0.79 -30.88
CA GLY A 9 1.83 0.92 -30.36
C GLY A 9 2.00 2.05 -29.33
N PHE A 10 1.27 3.16 -29.49
CA PHE A 10 1.36 4.31 -28.58
C PHE A 10 0.79 4.03 -27.18
N ILE A 11 -0.27 3.22 -27.08
CA ILE A 11 -0.87 2.85 -25.78
C ILE A 11 0.07 1.94 -24.99
N PHE A 12 0.78 1.02 -25.66
CA PHE A 12 1.73 0.10 -25.01
C PHE A 12 2.92 0.85 -24.41
N ALA A 13 3.52 1.80 -25.16
CA ALA A 13 4.66 2.58 -24.66
C ALA A 13 4.32 3.46 -23.44
N SER A 14 3.10 4.01 -23.39
CA SER A 14 2.64 4.86 -22.28
C SER A 14 2.53 4.08 -20.96
N LEU A 15 1.99 2.87 -21.01
CA LEU A 15 1.83 2.02 -19.81
C LEU A 15 3.17 1.50 -19.29
N TYR A 16 4.12 1.16 -20.17
CA TYR A 16 5.49 0.81 -19.76
C TYR A 16 6.20 2.00 -19.09
N ASN A 17 5.99 3.23 -19.58
CA ASN A 17 6.61 4.41 -18.99
C ASN A 17 6.01 4.75 -17.60
N VAL A 18 4.68 4.63 -17.44
CA VAL A 18 4.02 4.77 -16.12
C VAL A 18 4.45 3.68 -15.14
N TYR A 19 4.67 2.45 -15.61
CA TYR A 19 5.16 1.34 -14.77
C TYR A 19 6.63 1.51 -14.36
N LEU A 20 7.48 2.08 -15.22
CA LEU A 20 8.88 2.33 -14.91
C LEU A 20 9.08 3.50 -13.94
N LEU A 21 8.26 4.54 -14.00
CA LEU A 21 8.39 5.72 -13.13
C LEU A 21 8.02 5.47 -11.66
N THR A 22 7.13 4.50 -11.38
CA THR A 22 6.77 4.16 -9.98
C THR A 22 7.82 3.32 -9.27
N ASN A 23 8.74 2.68 -9.99
CA ASN A 23 9.74 1.77 -9.44
C ASN A 23 11.16 2.37 -9.30
N TYR A 24 11.40 3.60 -9.76
CA TYR A 24 12.77 4.09 -10.03
C TYR A 24 13.43 4.97 -8.95
N THR A 25 12.87 5.13 -7.75
CA THR A 25 13.50 5.99 -6.71
C THR A 25 13.57 5.38 -5.32
N HIS A 26 13.72 4.06 -5.19
CA HIS A 26 14.13 3.48 -3.91
C HIS A 26 15.66 3.48 -3.79
N THR A 27 16.26 4.66 -3.59
CA THR A 27 17.64 4.72 -3.12
C THR A 27 17.63 4.33 -1.63
N PRO A 28 18.25 3.21 -1.23
CA PRO A 28 18.21 2.76 0.16
C PRO A 28 19.03 3.73 1.02
N MET A 29 18.36 4.47 1.90
CA MET A 29 19.05 5.29 2.89
C MET A 29 19.69 4.39 3.95
N ARG A 30 21.00 4.55 4.16
CA ARG A 30 21.72 3.97 5.29
C ARG A 30 21.52 4.88 6.50
N THR A 31 20.80 4.38 7.50
CA THR A 31 20.58 5.08 8.77
C THR A 31 21.14 4.27 9.92
N ASN A 32 21.77 4.93 10.88
CA ASN A 32 22.20 4.30 12.14
C ASN A 32 21.11 4.54 13.19
N ILE A 33 20.44 3.47 13.64
CA ILE A 33 19.37 3.53 14.63
C ILE A 33 19.60 2.45 15.69
N VAL A 34 19.42 2.81 16.96
CA VAL A 34 19.47 1.87 18.08
C VAL A 34 18.06 1.34 18.32
N ILE A 35 17.89 0.02 18.22
CA ILE A 35 16.61 -0.67 18.43
C ILE A 35 16.83 -1.74 19.52
N ASP A 36 15.84 -1.90 20.40
CA ASP A 36 15.84 -2.98 21.39
C ASP A 36 15.84 -4.36 20.72
N ASP A 37 16.79 -5.22 21.12
CA ASP A 37 16.95 -6.55 20.54
C ASP A 37 15.77 -7.48 20.84
N LYS A 38 15.08 -7.32 21.99
CA LYS A 38 13.89 -8.10 22.33
C LYS A 38 12.74 -7.74 21.39
N LEU A 39 12.54 -6.44 21.15
CA LEU A 39 11.53 -5.95 20.22
C LEU A 39 11.78 -6.47 18.79
N MET A 40 13.05 -6.48 18.35
CA MET A 40 13.42 -7.01 17.04
C MET A 40 13.19 -8.52 16.96
N ALA A 41 13.52 -9.27 18.01
CA ALA A 41 13.28 -10.71 18.07
C ALA A 41 11.78 -11.04 18.00
N GLU A 42 10.94 -10.31 18.74
CA GLU A 42 9.48 -10.43 18.67
C GLU A 42 8.95 -10.09 17.28
N ALA A 43 9.44 -9.02 16.67
CA ALA A 43 9.03 -8.61 15.32
C ALA A 43 9.40 -9.67 14.27
N LEU A 44 10.61 -10.22 14.32
CA LEU A 44 11.05 -11.29 13.41
C LEU A 44 10.23 -12.58 13.63
N LYS A 45 9.92 -12.93 14.87
CA LYS A 45 9.07 -14.09 15.20
C LYS A 45 7.63 -13.91 14.73
N ALA A 46 7.06 -12.71 14.87
CA ALA A 46 5.68 -12.41 14.47
C ALA A 46 5.52 -12.31 12.95
N THR A 47 6.53 -11.80 12.25
CA THR A 47 6.48 -11.59 10.79
C THR A 47 7.05 -12.76 9.99
N GLY A 48 7.86 -13.63 10.60
CA GLY A 48 8.58 -14.71 9.91
C GLY A 48 9.71 -14.23 9.00
N LEU A 49 10.12 -12.95 9.11
CA LEU A 49 11.14 -12.35 8.26
C LEU A 49 12.55 -12.77 8.69
N ARG A 50 13.48 -12.74 7.73
CA ARG A 50 14.85 -13.22 7.93
C ARG A 50 15.82 -12.10 8.32
N THR A 51 15.53 -10.86 7.92
CA THR A 51 16.46 -9.74 8.11
C THR A 51 15.86 -8.62 8.94
N LYS A 52 16.72 -7.95 9.72
CA LYS A 52 16.35 -6.75 10.49
C LYS A 52 15.85 -5.62 9.57
N LYS A 53 16.40 -5.51 8.35
CA LYS A 53 15.99 -4.50 7.36
C LYS A 53 14.54 -4.72 6.92
N GLU A 54 14.17 -5.94 6.57
CA GLU A 54 12.82 -6.27 6.12
C GLU A 54 11.79 -6.03 7.22
N ALA A 55 12.11 -6.44 8.46
CA ALA A 55 11.22 -6.20 9.60
C ALA A 55 10.94 -4.71 9.83
N VAL A 56 11.97 -3.86 9.70
CA VAL A 56 11.83 -2.41 9.82
C VAL A 56 11.02 -1.83 8.65
N GLU A 57 11.30 -2.25 7.42
CA GLU A 57 10.58 -1.78 6.22
C GLU A 57 9.09 -2.12 6.29
N GLU A 58 8.75 -3.37 6.63
CA GLU A 58 7.36 -3.80 6.78
C GLU A 58 6.65 -3.09 7.95
N GLY A 59 7.37 -2.84 9.05
CA GLY A 59 6.89 -2.01 10.16
C GLY A 59 6.53 -0.58 9.73
N LEU A 60 7.41 0.07 8.96
CA LEU A 60 7.18 1.41 8.43
C LEU A 60 5.98 1.47 7.46
N LYS A 61 5.88 0.48 6.56
CA LYS A 61 4.72 0.36 5.66
C LYS A 61 3.41 0.20 6.44
N LEU A 62 3.42 -0.62 7.49
CA LEU A 62 2.25 -0.83 8.33
C LEU A 62 1.82 0.45 9.04
N LEU A 63 2.78 1.23 9.56
CA LEU A 63 2.50 2.52 10.19
C LEU A 63 1.84 3.50 9.21
N VAL A 64 2.36 3.62 7.98
CA VAL A 64 1.77 4.48 6.94
C VAL A 64 0.36 3.99 6.58
N LYS A 65 0.17 2.67 6.38
CA LYS A 65 -1.14 2.09 6.07
C LYS A 65 -2.15 2.37 7.19
N ARG A 66 -1.74 2.21 8.45
CA ARG A 66 -2.56 2.49 9.62
C ARG A 66 -2.98 3.95 9.68
N ASN A 67 -2.06 4.88 9.43
CA ASN A 67 -2.37 6.32 9.43
C ASN A 67 -3.32 6.72 8.30
N LYS A 68 -3.15 6.14 7.10
CA LYS A 68 -4.10 6.33 5.99
C LYS A 68 -5.51 5.84 6.35
N GLN A 69 -5.60 4.69 7.01
CA GLN A 69 -6.89 4.17 7.50
C GLN A 69 -7.48 5.02 8.63
N GLN A 70 -6.67 5.64 9.48
CA GLN A 70 -7.17 6.57 10.50
C GLN A 70 -7.83 7.82 9.89
N ALA A 71 -7.35 8.30 8.75
CA ALA A 71 -8.02 9.38 8.03
C ALA A 71 -9.46 8.98 7.61
N ILE A 72 -9.65 7.72 7.17
CA ILE A 72 -10.98 7.17 6.89
C ILE A 72 -11.82 7.06 8.17
N ARG A 73 -11.21 6.66 9.29
CA ARG A 73 -11.90 6.61 10.59
C ARG A 73 -12.41 7.99 11.05
N LYS A 74 -11.77 9.10 10.66
CA LYS A 74 -12.26 10.46 10.95
C LYS A 74 -13.54 10.83 10.17
N LEU A 75 -13.85 10.11 9.10
CA LEU A 75 -15.09 10.27 8.33
C LEU A 75 -16.23 9.40 8.88
N ARG A 76 -15.94 8.46 9.79
CA ARG A 76 -16.91 7.59 10.46
C ARG A 76 -17.79 8.46 11.38
N GLY A 77 -19.08 8.55 11.07
CA GLY A 77 -20.05 9.42 11.77
C GLY A 77 -20.32 10.78 11.10
N LYS A 78 -19.56 11.16 10.06
CA LYS A 78 -19.87 12.34 9.22
C LYS A 78 -20.55 11.98 7.90
N LEU A 79 -20.42 10.73 7.47
CA LEU A 79 -21.17 10.20 6.34
C LEU A 79 -22.59 9.84 6.81
N HIS A 80 -23.57 10.59 6.34
CA HIS A 80 -24.98 10.21 6.40
C HIS A 80 -25.14 8.98 5.51
N TRP A 81 -25.39 7.83 6.12
CA TRP A 81 -25.66 6.61 5.38
C TRP A 81 -27.13 6.62 4.98
N GLU A 82 -27.42 6.92 3.73
CA GLU A 82 -28.75 6.74 3.13
C GLU A 82 -28.82 5.33 2.52
N GLY A 83 -29.33 4.39 3.31
CA GLY A 83 -29.59 3.02 2.88
C GLY A 83 -30.28 2.24 3.98
N ASP A 84 -31.44 1.65 3.64
CA ASP A 84 -32.20 0.81 4.56
C ASP A 84 -31.43 -0.48 4.86
N LEU A 85 -31.12 -0.71 6.13
CA LEU A 85 -30.39 -1.87 6.61
C LEU A 85 -31.18 -3.17 6.44
N GLU A 86 -32.51 -3.09 6.29
CA GLU A 86 -33.38 -4.24 6.05
C GLU A 86 -33.35 -4.71 4.59
N GLU A 87 -33.24 -3.80 3.61
CA GLU A 87 -33.08 -4.17 2.20
C GLU A 87 -31.75 -4.91 1.93
N LEU A 88 -30.67 -4.49 2.60
CA LEU A 88 -29.34 -5.09 2.45
C LEU A 88 -29.20 -6.45 3.12
N ARG A 89 -30.06 -6.77 4.10
CA ARG A 89 -30.02 -8.06 4.81
C ARG A 89 -30.88 -9.13 4.16
N GLY A 90 -31.55 -8.83 3.04
CA GLY A 90 -32.33 -9.81 2.31
C GLY A 90 -33.54 -10.26 3.12
N GLY A 91 -34.61 -9.47 3.08
CA GLY A 91 -35.92 -9.90 3.54
C GLY A 91 -36.52 -10.97 2.63
N LYS A 92 -36.09 -12.23 2.82
CA LYS A 92 -36.81 -13.52 2.69
C LYS A 92 -35.86 -14.67 2.34
#